data_AF-A0A180G2U8-F1
#
_entry.id   AF-A0A180G2U8-F1
#
_cell.length_a   1.000
_cell.length_b   1.000
_cell.length_c   1.000
_cell.angle_alpha   90.00
_cell.angle_beta   90.00
_cell.angle_gamma   90.00
#
_symmetry.space_group_name_H-M   'P 1'
#
loop_
_entity.id
_entity.type
_entity.pdbx_description
1 polymer ?
#
loop_
_entity_poly.entity_id
_entity_poly.type
_entity_poly.pdbx_seq_one_letter_code
_entity_poly.pdbx_strand_id
1 'polypeptide(L)'
;MSASDPSLIKIRAFVVTKICKDPQLRGCIFSPAQNKSTVLAAFMNTRISLSPIWDYNLNLFFNIRQTALVKNQNGALPDGDSFQIVLRNCVTKLKEHQITALQFLKMNESAKDSNINDLWNHSVNNWIRNSCDPPNLQALKTNEFSRRGLILADDMGLRKTLTTLALVLATRDLAKTFQTSISNDQHIHSAATLIICPLATLSNWENEIRIHFKERAIPYMIFHGRDRGNITREDLLSSLVVLTTYEMVRTSGNQLHTNQITIESLELFWFRIVLDEAHMIRNPTANRTINILKLKSKLVLCLTGTPFQNRLTDVQSLITLLKISPWDEEWIWRQHLIPGMNVGAQDAIKTLNRLMEAVCLRRTKDVLLNLPPKIEKVIVVSLGAPWEGISRDFHQSFIQLFGRLRSPGEPWDSSEFFQQLTMIRQFCNHPVFARDNIAFWWNWCWQDSAKLVHLVENLREFLVGGNRIQRPKAVVFSSFVSYLEM
;
A
#
# COMPACT_ATOMS: atom_id res chain seq x y z
N MET A 1 19.34 29.30 15.59
CA MET A 1 18.68 29.99 14.46
C MET A 1 19.24 29.40 13.18
N SER A 2 18.66 28.31 12.69
CA SER A 2 19.06 27.65 11.46
C SER A 2 18.01 27.93 10.38
N ALA A 3 18.47 28.41 9.24
CA ALA A 3 17.68 28.69 8.05
C ALA A 3 16.82 27.48 7.67
N SER A 4 15.51 27.71 7.61
CA SER A 4 14.51 26.74 7.13
C SER A 4 14.65 26.58 5.61
N ASP A 5 14.95 25.36 5.19
CA ASP A 5 15.12 24.95 3.80
C ASP A 5 13.82 25.13 2.97
N PRO A 6 13.85 25.84 1.82
CA PRO A 6 12.68 26.13 1.01
C PRO A 6 12.52 25.12 -0.13
N SER A 7 12.10 23.87 0.13
CA SER A 7 11.80 22.93 -0.97
C SER A 7 10.85 21.79 -0.62
N LEU A 8 9.72 22.12 0.02
CA LEU A 8 8.53 21.28 -0.06
C LEU A 8 7.45 22.07 -0.80
N ILE A 9 7.19 21.67 -2.04
CA ILE A 9 6.09 22.16 -2.85
C ILE A 9 4.79 21.75 -2.13
N LYS A 10 4.35 22.55 -1.16
CA LYS A 10 3.07 22.41 -0.50
C LYS A 10 2.01 22.98 -1.44
N ILE A 11 1.55 22.15 -2.36
CA ILE A 11 0.46 22.43 -3.26
C ILE A 11 -0.82 22.57 -2.43
N ARG A 12 -1.29 23.80 -2.20
CA ARG A 12 -2.63 24.04 -1.65
C ARG A 12 -3.60 24.16 -2.81
N ALA A 13 -4.46 23.17 -3.00
CA ALA A 13 -5.59 23.32 -3.90
C ALA A 13 -6.64 24.21 -3.24
N PHE A 14 -7.24 25.15 -3.99
CA PHE A 14 -8.31 26.01 -3.50
C PHE A 14 -9.59 25.78 -4.31
N VAL A 15 -10.72 25.57 -3.65
CA VAL A 15 -12.05 25.51 -4.30
C VAL A 15 -12.50 26.92 -4.63
N VAL A 16 -12.87 27.16 -5.90
CA VAL A 16 -13.49 28.42 -6.37
C VAL A 16 -15.00 28.30 -6.22
N THR A 17 -15.61 29.02 -5.27
CA THR A 17 -17.08 29.16 -5.18
C THR A 17 -17.51 30.60 -5.39
N LYS A 18 -18.42 30.83 -6.34
CA LYS A 18 -19.13 32.11 -6.47
C LYS A 18 -20.11 32.21 -5.31
N ILE A 19 -20.21 33.38 -4.65
CA ILE A 19 -21.20 33.60 -3.60
C ILE A 19 -22.60 33.49 -4.22
N CYS A 20 -23.22 32.32 -4.07
CA CYS A 20 -24.60 32.00 -4.41
C CYS A 20 -25.10 31.02 -3.35
N LYS A 21 -26.43 30.90 -3.18
CA LYS A 21 -27.05 30.09 -2.11
C LYS A 21 -26.52 28.63 -2.03
N ASP A 22 -26.01 28.09 -3.13
CA ASP A 22 -25.32 26.80 -3.20
C ASP A 22 -23.88 26.95 -3.75
N PRO A 23 -22.83 26.65 -2.96
CA PRO A 23 -21.45 26.66 -3.42
C PRO A 23 -21.20 25.53 -4.43
N GLN A 24 -20.76 25.86 -5.65
CA GLN A 24 -20.34 24.89 -6.67
C GLN A 24 -18.83 24.92 -6.90
N LEU A 25 -18.19 23.74 -6.94
CA LEU A 25 -16.76 23.57 -7.27
C LEU A 25 -16.52 23.95 -8.74
N ARG A 26 -15.77 25.02 -9.00
CA ARG A 26 -15.46 25.48 -10.37
C ARG A 26 -14.02 25.26 -10.82
N GLY A 27 -13.09 24.96 -9.92
CA GLY A 27 -11.68 24.70 -10.27
C GLY A 27 -10.77 24.57 -9.05
N CYS A 28 -9.50 24.19 -9.29
CA CYS A 28 -8.42 24.08 -8.30
C CYS A 28 -7.25 25.00 -8.68
N ILE A 29 -6.73 25.75 -7.70
CA ILE A 29 -5.52 26.59 -7.85
C ILE A 29 -4.38 25.91 -7.12
N PHE A 30 -3.20 25.78 -7.72
CA PHE A 30 -2.02 25.18 -7.09
C PHE A 30 -0.96 26.24 -6.79
N SER A 31 -0.55 26.38 -5.53
CA SER A 31 0.48 27.36 -5.13
C SER A 31 1.37 26.80 -4.02
N PRO A 32 2.68 27.17 -3.98
CA PRO A 32 3.54 26.93 -2.82
C PRO A 32 2.97 27.51 -1.53
N ALA A 33 3.18 26.85 -0.38
CA ALA A 33 2.64 27.31 0.90
C ALA A 33 3.16 28.66 1.36
N GLN A 34 4.36 29.05 0.93
CA GLN A 34 4.99 30.34 1.21
C GLN A 34 4.15 31.51 0.65
N ASN A 35 3.42 31.27 -0.46
CA ASN A 35 2.66 32.28 -1.17
C ASN A 35 1.16 32.31 -0.77
N LYS A 36 0.77 31.67 0.34
CA LYS A 36 -0.63 31.57 0.78
C LYS A 36 -1.29 32.94 0.93
N SER A 37 -0.60 33.86 1.61
CA SER A 37 -1.11 35.21 1.89
C SER A 37 -1.34 35.98 0.58
N THR A 38 -0.40 35.89 -0.35
CA THR A 38 -0.48 36.53 -1.67
C THR A 38 -1.63 35.98 -2.51
N VAL A 39 -1.81 34.66 -2.53
CA VAL A 39 -2.92 34.03 -3.26
C VAL A 39 -4.27 34.39 -2.64
N LEU A 40 -4.40 34.37 -1.32
CA LEU A 40 -5.64 34.80 -0.67
C LEU A 40 -5.94 36.28 -0.94
N ALA A 41 -4.93 37.15 -0.87
CA ALA A 41 -5.06 38.58 -1.15
C ALA A 41 -5.51 38.86 -2.59
N ALA A 42 -4.96 38.14 -3.58
CA ALA A 42 -5.34 38.28 -4.98
C ALA A 42 -6.82 37.95 -5.25
N PHE A 43 -7.42 37.08 -4.43
CA PHE A 43 -8.82 36.65 -4.58
C PHE A 43 -9.80 37.35 -3.62
N MET A 44 -9.33 38.10 -2.61
CA MET A 44 -10.18 38.88 -1.70
C MET A 44 -11.11 39.86 -2.42
N ASN A 45 -10.66 40.43 -3.54
CA ASN A 45 -11.44 41.39 -4.34
C ASN A 45 -12.29 40.72 -5.43
N THR A 46 -12.19 39.39 -5.57
CA THR A 46 -13.00 38.61 -6.50
C THR A 46 -14.19 38.03 -5.74
N ARG A 47 -15.38 37.92 -6.34
CA ARG A 47 -16.56 37.27 -5.71
C ARG A 47 -16.41 35.74 -5.58
N ILE A 48 -15.19 35.27 -5.36
CA ILE A 48 -14.75 33.89 -5.32
C ILE A 48 -14.18 33.64 -3.93
N SER A 49 -14.81 32.76 -3.15
CA SER A 49 -14.18 32.28 -1.92
C SER A 49 -13.26 31.10 -2.25
N LEU A 50 -12.07 31.12 -1.66
CA LEU A 50 -11.07 30.06 -1.75
C LEU A 50 -11.10 29.23 -0.46
N SER A 51 -11.54 27.97 -0.51
CA SER A 51 -11.34 27.03 0.60
C SER A 51 -10.13 26.14 0.32
N PRO A 52 -9.17 26.01 1.25
CA PRO A 52 -8.08 25.05 1.08
C PRO A 52 -8.66 23.64 1.01
N ILE A 53 -8.24 22.86 0.02
CA ILE A 53 -8.45 21.41 -0.03
C ILE A 53 -7.35 20.80 0.84
N TRP A 54 -7.75 20.10 1.91
CA TRP A 54 -6.81 19.56 2.90
C TRP A 54 -6.12 18.26 2.44
N ASP A 55 -6.31 17.84 1.19
CA ASP A 55 -5.96 16.49 0.72
C ASP A 55 -4.61 16.34 -0.03
N TYR A 56 -3.67 17.28 0.10
CA TYR A 56 -2.28 16.95 -0.23
C TYR A 56 -1.32 17.45 0.83
N ASN A 57 -1.43 16.85 2.02
CA ASN A 57 -0.32 16.79 2.94
C ASN A 57 -0.13 15.34 3.35
N LEU A 58 0.86 14.68 2.74
CA LEU A 58 1.36 13.39 3.22
C LEU A 58 1.51 13.43 4.74
N ASN A 59 2.05 14.53 5.31
CA ASN A 59 2.33 14.69 6.73
C ASN A 59 1.10 14.82 7.67
N LEU A 60 -0.12 15.03 7.17
CA LEU A 60 -1.32 15.15 8.03
C LEU A 60 -1.72 13.81 8.68
N PHE A 61 -1.26 12.68 8.14
CA PHE A 61 -1.66 11.34 8.54
C PHE A 61 -0.52 10.50 9.15
N PHE A 62 0.59 11.15 9.54
CA PHE A 62 1.76 10.47 10.13
C PHE A 62 1.80 10.47 11.66
N ASN A 63 0.77 10.97 12.34
CA ASN A 63 0.64 10.74 13.79
C ASN A 63 0.19 9.30 14.13
N ILE A 64 0.27 8.36 13.16
CA ILE A 64 0.24 6.94 13.46
C ILE A 64 1.40 6.67 14.43
N ARG A 65 1.10 6.02 15.57
CA ARG A 65 2.08 5.74 16.62
C ARG A 65 3.38 5.18 16.01
N GLN A 66 4.40 6.03 15.98
CA GLN A 66 5.77 5.58 16.03
C GLN A 66 5.92 5.09 17.47
N THR A 67 5.76 3.80 17.71
CA THR A 67 5.95 3.24 19.05
C THR A 67 7.39 3.51 19.47
N ALA A 68 7.63 4.64 20.12
CA ALA A 68 8.70 4.78 21.08
C ALA A 68 8.43 3.71 22.13
N LEU A 69 9.45 2.91 22.44
CA LEU A 69 9.47 1.98 23.56
C LEU A 69 8.72 2.60 24.74
N VAL A 70 7.58 2.03 25.13
CA VAL A 70 7.14 2.15 26.51
C VAL A 70 8.15 1.32 27.30
N LYS A 71 9.28 1.95 27.63
CA LYS A 71 10.17 1.43 28.67
C LYS A 71 9.32 1.44 29.93
N ASN A 72 8.81 0.28 30.34
CA ASN A 72 8.38 0.12 31.72
C ASN A 72 9.54 0.57 32.61
N GLN A 73 9.24 1.33 33.66
CA GLN A 73 10.21 1.98 34.56
C GLN A 73 11.20 1.01 35.25
N ASN A 74 11.13 -0.30 34.98
CA ASN A 74 11.95 -1.35 35.58
C ASN A 74 12.85 -2.12 34.60
N GLY A 75 13.06 -1.67 33.36
CA GLY A 75 14.08 -2.28 32.47
C GLY A 75 13.89 -3.75 32.09
N ALA A 76 12.83 -4.41 32.55
CA ALA A 76 12.50 -5.79 32.24
C ALA A 76 11.52 -5.85 31.06
N LEU A 77 11.87 -6.65 30.04
CA LEU A 77 10.97 -6.98 28.94
C LEU A 77 9.72 -7.68 29.50
N PRO A 78 8.49 -7.27 29.14
CA PRO A 78 7.29 -8.02 29.46
C PRO A 78 7.27 -9.32 28.63
N ASP A 79 7.00 -10.46 29.28
CA ASP A 79 6.98 -11.83 28.74
C ASP A 79 8.32 -12.39 28.21
N GLY A 80 9.22 -12.76 29.12
CA GLY A 80 10.52 -13.37 28.78
C GLY A 80 10.43 -14.64 27.93
N ASP A 81 9.46 -15.53 28.14
CA ASP A 81 9.51 -16.89 27.57
C ASP A 81 9.25 -16.96 26.06
N SER A 82 8.23 -16.28 25.55
CA SER A 82 7.89 -16.31 24.11
C SER A 82 8.96 -15.64 23.23
N PHE A 83 9.55 -14.54 23.69
CA PHE A 83 10.62 -13.85 22.96
C PHE A 83 11.92 -14.67 22.98
N GLN A 84 12.22 -15.35 24.10
CA GLN A 84 13.35 -16.28 24.19
C GLN A 84 13.21 -17.44 23.19
N ILE A 85 12.01 -17.98 22.99
CA ILE A 85 11.77 -19.05 22.00
C ILE A 85 12.05 -18.56 20.57
N VAL A 86 11.57 -17.36 20.20
CA VAL A 86 11.85 -16.76 18.89
C VAL A 86 13.35 -16.55 18.70
N LEU A 87 14.02 -15.99 19.70
CA LEU A 87 15.45 -15.71 19.67
C LEU A 87 16.32 -16.99 19.60
N ARG A 88 15.83 -18.12 20.13
CA ARG A 88 16.55 -19.41 20.06
C ARG A 88 16.46 -20.07 18.68
N ASN A 89 15.39 -19.86 17.95
CA ASN A 89 15.12 -20.51 16.66
C ASN A 89 15.40 -19.61 15.44
N CYS A 90 15.44 -18.29 15.64
CA CYS A 90 15.90 -17.34 14.63
C CYS A 90 17.43 -17.25 14.66
N VAL A 91 18.08 -17.60 13.55
CA VAL A 91 19.55 -17.49 13.38
C VAL A 91 19.98 -16.03 13.33
N THR A 92 19.12 -15.16 12.78
CA THR A 92 19.43 -13.75 12.60
C THR A 92 18.98 -12.92 13.80
N LYS A 93 19.89 -12.11 14.34
CA LYS A 93 19.57 -11.18 15.41
C LYS A 93 18.59 -10.10 14.91
N LEU A 94 17.40 -10.05 15.51
CA LEU A 94 16.41 -9.02 15.23
C LEU A 94 16.90 -7.64 15.70
N LYS A 95 16.62 -6.61 14.89
CA LYS A 95 16.88 -5.21 15.24
C LYS A 95 15.84 -4.69 16.23
N GLU A 96 16.16 -3.61 16.95
CA GLU A 96 15.27 -3.03 17.97
C GLU A 96 13.88 -2.71 17.44
N HIS A 97 13.79 -2.05 16.28
CA HIS A 97 12.49 -1.78 15.65
C HIS A 97 11.73 -3.08 15.33
N GLN A 98 12.39 -4.15 14.91
CA GLN A 98 11.70 -5.42 14.64
C GLN A 98 11.12 -6.01 15.94
N ILE A 99 11.85 -5.90 17.05
CA ILE A 99 11.40 -6.33 18.37
C ILE A 99 10.19 -5.49 18.83
N THR A 100 10.24 -4.17 18.68
CA THR A 100 9.10 -3.29 19.02
C THR A 100 7.87 -3.59 18.17
N ALA A 101 8.03 -3.89 16.88
CA ALA A 101 6.92 -4.30 16.03
C ALA A 101 6.35 -5.65 16.47
N LEU A 102 7.22 -6.61 16.79
CA LEU A 102 6.81 -7.92 17.29
C LEU A 102 5.99 -7.80 18.59
N GLN A 103 6.42 -6.94 19.51
CA GLN A 103 5.66 -6.63 20.74
C GLN A 103 4.29 -6.02 20.44
N PHE A 104 4.25 -5.00 19.57
CA PHE A 104 2.99 -4.38 19.16
C PHE A 104 2.02 -5.39 18.54
N LEU A 105 2.50 -6.24 17.63
CA LEU A 105 1.68 -7.25 16.96
C LEU A 105 1.19 -8.30 17.96
N LYS A 106 2.07 -8.85 18.80
CA LYS A 106 1.70 -9.84 19.83
C LYS A 106 0.67 -9.28 20.81
N MET A 107 0.87 -8.05 21.30
CA MET A 107 -0.06 -7.40 22.22
C MET A 107 -1.46 -7.31 21.61
N ASN A 108 -1.57 -6.86 20.37
CA ASN A 108 -2.86 -6.71 19.71
C ASN A 108 -3.52 -8.04 19.31
N GLU A 109 -2.74 -9.09 19.05
CA GLU A 109 -3.30 -10.43 18.83
C GLU A 109 -3.83 -11.06 20.14
N SER A 110 -3.18 -10.76 21.26
CA SER A 110 -3.54 -11.28 22.60
C SER A 110 -4.62 -10.46 23.33
N ALA A 111 -4.72 -9.15 23.05
CA ALA A 111 -5.66 -8.25 23.71
C ALA A 111 -7.10 -8.72 23.50
N LYS A 112 -7.88 -8.84 24.58
CA LYS A 112 -9.35 -8.98 24.45
C LYS A 112 -9.91 -7.74 23.75
N ASP A 113 -11.07 -7.84 23.10
CA ASP A 113 -11.66 -6.83 22.19
C ASP A 113 -11.92 -5.42 22.78
N SER A 114 -11.41 -5.12 23.99
CA SER A 114 -11.54 -3.84 24.69
C SER A 114 -11.01 -2.68 23.86
N ASN A 115 -9.82 -2.75 23.27
CA ASN A 115 -9.20 -1.58 22.63
C ASN A 115 -10.02 -1.00 21.45
N ILE A 116 -10.68 -1.86 20.66
CA ILE A 116 -11.48 -1.42 19.50
C ILE A 116 -12.86 -0.92 19.94
N ASN A 117 -13.46 -1.58 20.93
CA ASN A 117 -14.72 -1.13 21.52
C ASN A 117 -14.55 0.20 22.28
N ASP A 118 -13.43 0.37 22.96
CA ASP A 118 -13.04 1.63 23.62
C ASP A 118 -12.81 2.73 22.59
N LEU A 119 -12.21 2.38 21.44
CA LEU A 119 -12.07 3.30 20.32
C LEU A 119 -13.44 3.75 19.84
N TRP A 120 -14.39 2.84 19.58
CA TRP A 120 -15.75 3.23 19.20
C TRP A 120 -16.29 4.19 20.24
N ASN A 121 -16.39 3.78 21.50
CA ASN A 121 -17.00 4.53 22.60
C ASN A 121 -16.27 5.82 23.03
N HIS A 122 -15.12 6.13 22.44
CA HIS A 122 -14.38 7.35 22.77
C HIS A 122 -15.18 8.63 22.46
N SER A 123 -14.98 9.68 23.27
CA SER A 123 -15.60 11.00 23.12
C SER A 123 -15.39 11.68 21.75
N VAL A 124 -14.33 11.31 21.03
CA VAL A 124 -13.99 11.87 19.72
C VAL A 124 -14.95 11.37 18.65
N ASN A 125 -15.61 10.24 18.89
CA ASN A 125 -16.51 9.58 17.93
C ASN A 125 -17.99 9.82 18.28
N ASN A 126 -18.27 10.69 19.27
CA ASN A 126 -19.63 11.05 19.66
C ASN A 126 -20.43 11.59 18.47
N TRP A 127 -19.80 12.37 17.59
CA TRP A 127 -20.47 12.94 16.41
C TRP A 127 -21.01 11.87 15.45
N ILE A 128 -20.31 10.74 15.28
CA ILE A 128 -20.78 9.62 14.45
C ILE A 128 -21.96 8.91 15.14
N ARG A 129 -21.84 8.65 16.46
CA ARG A 129 -22.93 8.01 17.23
C ARG A 129 -24.21 8.85 17.27
N ASN A 130 -24.07 10.16 17.44
CA ASN A 130 -25.21 11.08 17.55
C ASN A 130 -25.95 11.23 16.22
N SER A 131 -25.28 10.95 15.10
CA SER A 131 -25.87 10.96 13.76
C SER A 131 -26.30 9.57 13.28
N CYS A 132 -26.18 8.54 14.12
CA CYS A 132 -26.46 7.15 13.74
C CYS A 132 -27.96 6.84 13.89
N ASP A 133 -28.57 6.33 12.82
CA ASP A 133 -29.97 5.88 12.85
C ASP A 133 -30.16 4.64 13.76
N PRO A 134 -31.31 4.49 14.45
CA PRO A 134 -31.61 3.35 15.32
C PRO A 134 -31.38 1.95 14.73
N PRO A 135 -31.70 1.64 13.44
CA PRO A 135 -31.43 0.33 12.85
C PRO A 135 -29.93 0.01 12.71
N ASN A 136 -29.07 1.00 12.42
CA ASN A 136 -27.63 0.79 12.31
C ASN A 136 -27.03 0.37 13.66
N LEU A 137 -27.54 0.94 14.77
CA LEU A 137 -27.16 0.55 16.13
C LEU A 137 -27.54 -0.90 16.51
N GLN A 138 -28.57 -1.47 15.88
CA GLN A 138 -28.95 -2.88 16.09
C GLN A 138 -28.04 -3.85 15.33
N ALA A 139 -27.65 -3.49 14.09
CA ALA A 139 -26.70 -4.28 13.28
C ALA A 139 -25.31 -4.41 13.96
N LEU A 140 -24.88 -3.39 14.71
CA LEU A 140 -23.63 -3.43 15.46
C LEU A 140 -23.63 -4.44 16.62
N LYS A 141 -24.80 -4.81 17.15
CA LYS A 141 -24.92 -5.75 18.27
C LYS A 141 -24.93 -7.22 17.85
N THR A 142 -25.15 -7.51 16.56
CA THR A 142 -25.34 -8.88 16.05
C THR A 142 -24.07 -9.54 15.50
N ASN A 143 -22.95 -8.82 15.38
CA ASN A 143 -21.71 -9.38 14.87
C ASN A 143 -20.90 -10.09 15.97
N GLU A 144 -21.22 -11.37 16.22
CA GLU A 144 -20.53 -12.21 17.22
C GLU A 144 -19.11 -12.64 16.81
N PHE A 145 -18.73 -12.50 15.53
CA PHE A 145 -17.39 -12.84 15.03
C PHE A 145 -16.52 -11.60 14.79
N SER A 146 -15.92 -11.08 15.86
CA SER A 146 -14.86 -10.07 15.76
C SER A 146 -13.58 -10.73 15.23
N ARG A 147 -13.32 -10.64 13.91
CA ARG A 147 -11.98 -10.94 13.40
C ARG A 147 -11.07 -9.77 13.82
N ARG A 148 -9.84 -10.09 14.20
CA ARG A 148 -8.87 -9.04 14.58
C ARG A 148 -7.92 -8.78 13.44
N GLY A 149 -7.73 -7.51 13.14
CA GLY A 149 -6.94 -7.09 12.01
C GLY A 149 -5.91 -6.04 12.35
N LEU A 150 -4.70 -6.16 11.80
CA LEU A 150 -3.60 -5.22 11.98
C LEU A 150 -2.96 -4.86 10.64
N ILE A 151 -2.38 -3.67 10.58
CA ILE A 151 -1.64 -3.15 9.42
C ILE A 151 -0.21 -2.88 9.86
N LEU A 152 0.75 -3.58 9.25
CA LEU A 152 2.16 -3.25 9.35
C LEU A 152 2.57 -2.44 8.11
N ALA A 153 2.59 -1.12 8.30
CA ALA A 153 2.79 -0.11 7.28
C ALA A 153 4.25 0.40 7.16
N ASP A 154 5.21 -0.36 7.67
CA ASP A 154 6.62 0.01 7.65
C ASP A 154 7.17 0.20 6.22
N ASP A 155 8.06 1.18 6.06
CA ASP A 155 8.76 1.43 4.79
C ASP A 155 9.45 0.17 4.24
N MET A 156 9.47 0.05 2.91
CA MET A 156 10.13 -1.05 2.20
C MET A 156 11.60 -1.16 2.62
N GLY A 157 12.05 -2.32 3.12
CA GLY A 157 13.44 -2.51 3.59
C GLY A 157 13.61 -2.52 5.11
N LEU A 158 12.55 -2.25 5.89
CA LEU A 158 12.51 -2.54 7.33
C LEU A 158 12.25 -4.02 7.65
N ARG A 159 12.39 -4.90 6.65
CA ARG A 159 12.30 -6.37 6.75
C ARG A 159 11.01 -6.87 7.42
N LYS A 160 9.86 -6.38 6.93
CA LYS A 160 8.51 -6.81 7.36
C LYS A 160 8.36 -8.33 7.35
N THR A 161 8.86 -8.99 6.30
CA THR A 161 8.87 -10.46 6.13
C THR A 161 9.47 -11.18 7.33
N LEU A 162 10.69 -10.78 7.75
CA LEU A 162 11.36 -11.40 8.90
C LEU A 162 10.57 -11.15 10.21
N THR A 163 10.05 -9.94 10.40
CA THR A 163 9.22 -9.60 11.56
C THR A 163 7.95 -10.45 11.63
N THR A 164 7.30 -10.69 10.48
CA THR A 164 6.11 -11.54 10.39
C THR A 164 6.42 -13.00 10.68
N LEU A 165 7.51 -13.56 10.13
CA LEU A 165 7.91 -14.94 10.42
C LEU A 165 8.29 -15.12 11.90
N ALA A 166 8.96 -14.12 12.49
CA ALA A 166 9.23 -14.09 13.92
C ALA A 166 7.93 -14.08 14.76
N LEU A 167 6.90 -13.34 14.32
CA LEU A 167 5.57 -13.35 14.94
C LEU A 167 4.91 -14.73 14.85
N VAL A 168 4.97 -15.39 13.69
CA VAL A 168 4.43 -16.76 13.51
C VAL A 168 5.02 -17.73 14.53
N LEU A 169 6.34 -17.68 14.75
CA LEU A 169 6.99 -18.47 15.78
C LEU A 169 6.58 -18.07 17.20
N ALA A 170 6.51 -16.76 17.48
CA ALA A 170 6.17 -16.24 18.81
C ALA A 170 4.78 -16.66 19.28
N THR A 171 3.85 -16.85 18.35
CA THR A 171 2.45 -17.18 18.63
C THR A 171 2.07 -18.63 18.29
N ARG A 172 3.05 -19.49 18.04
CA ARG A 172 2.82 -20.89 17.65
C ARG A 172 1.94 -21.62 18.65
N ASP A 173 2.15 -21.41 19.94
CA ASP A 173 1.41 -22.13 20.98
C ASP A 173 -0.06 -21.67 21.03
N LEU A 174 -0.33 -20.37 20.82
CA LEU A 174 -1.69 -19.83 20.65
C LEU A 174 -2.38 -20.42 19.41
N ALA A 175 -1.63 -20.61 18.33
CA ALA A 175 -2.14 -21.21 17.11
C ALA A 175 -2.53 -22.69 17.31
N LYS A 176 -1.72 -23.44 18.06
CA LYS A 176 -2.03 -24.83 18.44
C LYS A 176 -3.28 -24.92 19.32
N THR A 177 -3.43 -24.04 20.32
CA THR A 177 -4.64 -24.00 21.14
C THR A 177 -5.89 -23.72 20.29
N PHE A 178 -5.77 -22.85 19.29
CA PHE A 178 -6.85 -22.57 18.34
C PHE A 178 -7.20 -23.78 17.45
N GLN A 179 -6.22 -24.55 17.00
CA GLN A 179 -6.46 -25.78 16.25
C GLN A 179 -7.21 -26.84 17.08
N THR A 180 -6.93 -26.92 18.38
CA THR A 180 -7.59 -27.87 19.29
C THR A 180 -8.92 -27.37 19.85
N SER A 181 -9.29 -26.11 19.65
CA SER A 181 -10.53 -25.57 20.21
C SER A 181 -11.73 -26.14 19.44
N ILE A 182 -12.61 -26.84 20.16
CA ILE A 182 -13.85 -27.38 19.60
C ILE A 182 -14.79 -26.20 19.28
N SER A 183 -15.05 -25.97 18.00
CA SER A 183 -16.10 -25.06 17.53
C SER A 183 -17.34 -25.85 17.14
N ASN A 184 -18.52 -25.30 17.41
CA ASN A 184 -19.79 -25.81 16.87
C ASN A 184 -19.95 -25.55 15.36
N ASP A 185 -18.99 -24.87 14.73
CA ASP A 185 -18.96 -24.60 13.30
C ASP A 185 -18.47 -25.82 12.50
N GLN A 186 -18.98 -25.98 11.27
CA GLN A 186 -18.58 -27.02 10.31
C GLN A 186 -17.13 -26.90 9.81
N HIS A 187 -16.36 -25.90 10.26
CA HIS A 187 -15.04 -25.61 9.74
C HIS A 187 -13.92 -26.22 10.59
N ILE A 188 -12.90 -26.75 9.92
CA ILE A 188 -11.72 -27.31 10.58
C ILE A 188 -10.75 -26.19 10.91
N HIS A 189 -10.42 -26.02 12.19
CA HIS A 189 -9.44 -25.03 12.63
C HIS A 189 -8.02 -25.44 12.25
N SER A 190 -7.27 -24.52 11.65
CA SER A 190 -5.87 -24.69 11.30
C SER A 190 -4.97 -23.77 12.12
N ALA A 191 -3.87 -24.30 12.67
CA ALA A 191 -2.83 -23.50 13.32
C ALA A 191 -1.97 -22.72 12.30
N ALA A 192 -2.11 -23.01 11.01
CA ALA A 192 -1.27 -22.43 9.99
C ALA A 192 -1.55 -20.92 9.79
N THR A 193 -0.48 -20.18 9.50
CA THR A 193 -0.54 -18.83 8.96
C THR A 193 -0.55 -18.90 7.44
N LEU A 194 -1.65 -18.49 6.81
CA LEU A 194 -1.77 -18.40 5.36
C LEU A 194 -1.18 -17.07 4.88
N ILE A 195 -0.09 -17.12 4.13
CA ILE A 195 0.58 -15.94 3.55
C ILE A 195 0.23 -15.85 2.07
N ILE A 196 -0.48 -14.78 1.71
CA ILE A 196 -0.85 -14.46 0.33
C ILE A 196 0.06 -13.33 -0.14
N CYS A 197 0.85 -13.60 -1.18
CA CYS A 197 1.84 -12.65 -1.68
C CYS A 197 1.82 -12.52 -3.21
N PRO A 198 2.39 -11.45 -3.79
CA PRO A 198 2.66 -11.40 -5.23
C PRO A 198 3.52 -12.58 -5.67
N LEU A 199 3.33 -13.08 -6.89
CA LEU A 199 4.12 -14.20 -7.43
C LEU A 199 5.63 -13.92 -7.37
N ALA A 200 6.03 -12.66 -7.62
CA ALA A 200 7.42 -12.24 -7.59
C ALA A 200 8.09 -12.32 -6.20
N THR A 201 7.32 -12.33 -5.11
CA THR A 201 7.87 -12.37 -3.73
C THR A 201 7.74 -13.74 -3.07
N LEU A 202 7.05 -14.70 -3.68
CA LEU A 202 6.83 -16.03 -3.11
C LEU A 202 8.14 -16.75 -2.80
N SER A 203 9.08 -16.78 -3.75
CA SER A 203 10.42 -17.37 -3.54
C SER A 203 11.23 -16.63 -2.48
N ASN A 204 11.01 -15.31 -2.33
CA ASN A 204 11.67 -14.52 -1.29
C ASN A 204 11.15 -14.90 0.11
N TRP A 205 9.86 -15.15 0.28
CA TRP A 205 9.31 -15.66 1.54
C TRP A 205 9.92 -17.00 1.92
N GLU A 206 10.01 -17.92 0.96
CA GLU A 206 10.66 -19.22 1.17
C GLU A 206 12.14 -19.07 1.57
N ASN A 207 12.89 -18.24 0.85
CA ASN A 207 14.31 -17.99 1.14
C ASN A 207 14.51 -17.38 2.53
N GLU A 208 13.66 -16.43 2.95
CA GLU A 208 13.76 -15.82 4.27
C GLU A 208 13.50 -16.85 5.38
N ILE A 209 12.60 -17.83 5.19
CA ILE A 209 12.41 -18.94 6.12
C ILE A 209 13.70 -19.77 6.23
N ARG A 210 14.28 -20.16 5.09
CA ARG A 210 15.47 -21.03 5.03
C ARG A 210 16.73 -20.36 5.59
N ILE A 211 16.92 -19.05 5.35
CA ILE A 211 18.14 -18.32 5.73
C ILE A 211 18.08 -17.91 7.21
N HIS A 212 16.94 -17.46 7.70
CA HIS A 212 16.87 -16.77 8.99
C HIS A 212 16.41 -17.66 10.15
N PHE A 213 15.97 -18.89 9.90
CA PHE A 213 15.47 -19.79 10.93
C PHE A 213 16.18 -21.15 10.87
N LYS A 214 16.31 -21.80 12.03
CA LYS A 214 16.84 -23.16 12.11
C LYS A 214 15.98 -24.14 11.32
N GLU A 215 16.58 -25.23 10.89
CA GLU A 215 15.87 -26.29 10.17
C GLU A 215 14.66 -26.78 10.97
N ARG A 216 13.52 -26.95 10.29
CA ARG A 216 12.22 -27.36 10.86
C ARG A 216 11.64 -26.44 11.94
N ALA A 217 12.22 -25.27 12.20
CA ALA A 217 11.64 -24.31 13.15
C ALA A 217 10.28 -23.81 12.68
N ILE A 218 10.14 -23.54 11.37
CA ILE A 218 8.90 -23.15 10.71
C ILE A 218 8.59 -24.20 9.63
N PRO A 219 7.81 -25.24 9.95
CA PRO A 219 7.27 -26.13 8.93
C PRO A 219 6.40 -25.32 7.97
N TYR A 220 6.71 -25.34 6.68
CA TYR A 220 5.98 -24.55 5.70
C TYR A 220 5.64 -25.37 4.45
N MET A 221 4.60 -24.94 3.74
CA MET A 221 4.22 -25.48 2.44
C MET A 221 3.95 -24.39 1.42
N ILE A 222 4.19 -24.71 0.15
CA ILE A 222 3.93 -23.81 -0.97
C ILE A 222 2.72 -24.33 -1.73
N PHE A 223 1.61 -23.61 -1.64
CA PHE A 223 0.39 -23.86 -2.39
C PHE A 223 0.38 -23.01 -3.66
N HIS A 224 1.13 -23.46 -4.68
CA HIS A 224 1.24 -22.80 -5.97
C HIS A 224 1.55 -23.81 -7.10
N GLY A 225 1.22 -23.46 -8.35
CA GLY A 225 1.60 -24.25 -9.52
C GLY A 225 0.83 -25.56 -9.69
N ARG A 226 1.43 -26.49 -10.45
CA ARG A 226 0.84 -27.80 -10.79
C ARG A 226 0.90 -28.80 -9.65
N ASP A 227 1.89 -28.66 -8.77
CA ASP A 227 2.15 -29.58 -7.65
C ASP A 227 1.11 -29.47 -6.53
N ARG A 228 0.24 -28.45 -6.57
CA ARG A 228 -0.87 -28.28 -5.62
C ARG A 228 -1.85 -29.46 -5.56
N GLY A 229 -1.98 -30.20 -6.65
CA GLY A 229 -2.88 -31.37 -6.72
C GLY A 229 -2.43 -32.51 -5.80
N ASN A 230 -1.16 -32.51 -5.41
CA ASN A 230 -0.58 -33.53 -4.53
C ASN A 230 -0.62 -33.12 -3.05
N ILE A 231 -1.04 -31.88 -2.75
CA ILE A 231 -1.07 -31.36 -1.38
C ILE A 231 -2.40 -31.78 -0.74
N THR A 232 -2.31 -32.58 0.33
CA THR A 232 -3.49 -33.00 1.08
C THR A 232 -3.91 -31.96 2.12
N ARG A 233 -5.12 -32.11 2.67
CA ARG A 233 -5.59 -31.23 3.75
C ARG A 233 -4.73 -31.43 5.00
N GLU A 234 -4.33 -32.67 5.26
CA GLU A 234 -3.51 -33.08 6.40
C GLU A 234 -2.14 -32.42 6.36
N ASP A 235 -1.54 -32.32 5.18
CA ASP A 235 -0.26 -31.63 4.99
C ASP A 235 -0.38 -30.14 5.40
N LEU A 236 -1.48 -29.48 5.02
CA LEU A 236 -1.74 -28.08 5.38
C LEU A 236 -2.00 -27.90 6.87
N LEU A 237 -2.70 -28.83 7.50
CA LEU A 237 -2.96 -28.83 8.95
C LEU A 237 -1.71 -29.09 9.78
N SER A 238 -0.72 -29.79 9.23
CA SER A 238 0.58 -30.04 9.88
C SER A 238 1.56 -28.85 9.76
N SER A 239 1.32 -27.96 8.79
CA SER A 239 2.18 -26.82 8.51
C SER A 239 1.93 -25.64 9.45
N LEU A 240 2.97 -24.86 9.73
CA LEU A 240 2.86 -23.60 10.47
C LEU A 240 2.67 -22.41 9.51
N VAL A 241 3.19 -22.51 8.29
CA VAL A 241 3.06 -21.48 7.24
C VAL A 241 2.61 -22.12 5.94
N VAL A 242 1.62 -21.52 5.28
CA VAL A 242 1.23 -21.86 3.91
C VAL A 242 1.46 -20.65 3.04
N LEU A 243 2.32 -20.78 2.03
CA LEU A 243 2.62 -19.72 1.07
C LEU A 243 1.73 -19.90 -0.17
N THR A 244 1.07 -18.84 -0.60
CA THR A 244 0.25 -18.84 -1.81
C THR A 244 0.29 -17.47 -2.49
N THR A 245 -0.31 -17.35 -3.68
CA THR A 245 -0.40 -16.08 -4.40
C THR A 245 -1.84 -15.58 -4.51
N TYR A 246 -2.02 -14.28 -4.73
CA TYR A 246 -3.34 -13.66 -4.92
C TYR A 246 -4.19 -14.35 -6.00
N GLU A 247 -3.55 -14.85 -7.06
CA GLU A 247 -4.22 -15.53 -8.17
C GLU A 247 -4.72 -16.93 -7.81
N MET A 248 -4.16 -17.54 -6.78
CA MET A 248 -4.51 -18.90 -6.33
C MET A 248 -5.71 -18.90 -5.40
N VAL A 249 -6.06 -17.75 -4.81
CA VAL A 249 -7.24 -17.56 -3.96
C VAL A 249 -8.46 -17.27 -4.85
N ARG A 250 -8.91 -18.28 -5.60
CA ARG A 250 -10.09 -18.20 -6.47
C ARG A 250 -11.22 -19.10 -5.95
N THR A 251 -12.42 -18.52 -5.83
CA THR A 251 -13.64 -19.21 -5.37
C THR A 251 -14.15 -20.25 -6.35
N SER A 252 -13.99 -20.02 -7.65
CA SER A 252 -14.25 -21.03 -8.66
C SER A 252 -12.91 -21.59 -9.14
N GLY A 253 -12.72 -22.91 -8.98
CA GLY A 253 -11.78 -23.63 -9.83
C GLY A 253 -12.04 -23.19 -11.28
N ASN A 254 -10.98 -22.99 -12.06
CA ASN A 254 -11.15 -22.67 -13.48
C ASN A 254 -12.26 -23.58 -14.05
N GLN A 255 -13.22 -23.05 -14.80
CA GLN A 255 -14.26 -23.88 -15.44
C GLN A 255 -13.64 -24.97 -16.34
N LEU A 256 -12.36 -24.83 -16.69
CA LEU A 256 -11.53 -25.78 -17.42
C LEU A 256 -10.86 -26.86 -16.54
N HIS A 257 -10.81 -26.69 -15.21
CA HIS A 257 -10.16 -27.61 -14.25
C HIS A 257 -10.99 -27.71 -12.96
N THR A 258 -12.14 -28.38 -13.04
CA THR A 258 -13.08 -28.64 -11.94
C THR A 258 -12.52 -29.52 -10.81
N ASN A 259 -11.44 -30.27 -11.07
CA ASN A 259 -10.86 -31.23 -10.11
C ASN A 259 -9.66 -30.69 -9.30
N GLN A 260 -9.35 -29.40 -9.38
CA GLN A 260 -8.20 -28.84 -8.65
C GLN A 260 -8.64 -28.25 -7.31
N ILE A 261 -8.07 -28.78 -6.23
CA ILE A 261 -8.24 -28.28 -4.86
C ILE A 261 -7.90 -26.78 -4.85
N THR A 262 -8.82 -25.97 -4.33
CA THR A 262 -8.61 -24.54 -4.04
C THR A 262 -8.48 -24.36 -2.53
N ILE A 263 -7.84 -23.26 -2.11
CA ILE A 263 -7.74 -22.92 -0.68
C ILE A 263 -9.13 -22.81 -0.04
N GLU A 264 -10.12 -22.30 -0.78
CA GLU A 264 -11.50 -22.20 -0.31
C GLU A 264 -12.17 -23.58 -0.19
N SER A 265 -11.93 -24.51 -1.12
CA SER A 265 -12.50 -25.87 -1.08
C SER A 265 -12.06 -26.72 0.11
N LEU A 266 -11.02 -26.29 0.82
CA LEU A 266 -10.51 -27.00 1.99
C LEU A 266 -11.31 -26.71 3.26
N GLU A 267 -12.17 -25.67 3.24
CA GLU A 267 -13.04 -25.27 4.35
C GLU A 267 -12.30 -25.07 5.69
N LEU A 268 -11.06 -24.60 5.60
CA LEU A 268 -10.20 -24.35 6.76
C LEU A 268 -10.48 -22.97 7.38
N PHE A 269 -10.55 -22.95 8.70
CA PHE A 269 -10.52 -21.72 9.48
C PHE A 269 -9.07 -21.44 9.90
N TRP A 270 -8.44 -20.47 9.24
CA TRP A 270 -7.02 -20.16 9.45
C TRP A 270 -6.78 -19.41 10.76
N PHE A 271 -5.71 -19.74 11.48
CA PHE A 271 -5.31 -18.96 12.65
C PHE A 271 -4.99 -17.51 12.27
N ARG A 272 -4.20 -17.32 11.20
CA ARG A 272 -3.81 -16.00 10.70
C ARG A 272 -3.77 -16.00 9.18
N ILE A 273 -4.27 -14.93 8.57
CA ILE A 273 -4.01 -14.58 7.17
C ILE A 273 -3.05 -13.40 7.13
N VAL A 274 -1.98 -13.50 6.35
CA VAL A 274 -1.04 -12.41 6.08
C VAL A 274 -1.17 -12.02 4.61
N LEU A 275 -1.38 -10.74 4.35
CA LEU A 275 -1.41 -10.18 2.99
C LEU A 275 -0.15 -9.36 2.76
N ASP A 276 0.74 -9.85 1.89
CA ASP A 276 1.91 -9.10 1.46
C ASP A 276 1.55 -8.18 0.29
N GLU A 277 2.04 -6.94 0.32
CA GLU A 277 1.59 -5.87 -0.57
C GLU A 277 0.06 -5.70 -0.59
N ALA A 278 -0.53 -5.56 0.61
CA ALA A 278 -1.98 -5.46 0.82
C ALA A 278 -2.68 -4.33 0.02
N HIS A 279 -1.94 -3.38 -0.54
CA HIS A 279 -2.51 -2.40 -1.47
C HIS A 279 -3.12 -3.04 -2.75
N MET A 280 -2.80 -4.30 -3.05
CA MET A 280 -3.44 -5.06 -4.13
C MET A 280 -4.96 -5.21 -3.89
N ILE A 281 -5.45 -5.34 -2.66
CA ILE A 281 -6.89 -5.56 -2.43
C ILE A 281 -7.72 -4.27 -2.26
N ARG A 282 -7.17 -3.12 -2.66
CA ARG A 282 -7.83 -1.80 -2.52
C ARG A 282 -9.18 -1.65 -3.23
N ASN A 283 -9.43 -2.48 -4.25
CA ASN A 283 -10.70 -2.42 -4.98
C ASN A 283 -11.66 -3.47 -4.40
N PRO A 284 -12.74 -3.06 -3.71
CA PRO A 284 -13.68 -3.99 -3.10
C PRO A 284 -14.45 -4.83 -4.13
N THR A 285 -14.63 -4.32 -5.36
CA THR A 285 -15.35 -5.04 -6.43
C THR A 285 -14.48 -6.03 -7.20
N ALA A 286 -13.16 -6.03 -6.98
CA ALA A 286 -12.27 -6.95 -7.66
C ALA A 286 -12.47 -8.38 -7.14
N ASN A 287 -12.56 -9.36 -8.05
CA ASN A 287 -12.70 -10.77 -7.70
C ASN A 287 -11.67 -11.24 -6.67
N ARG A 288 -10.40 -10.80 -6.77
CA ARG A 288 -9.36 -11.12 -5.79
C ARG A 288 -9.73 -10.70 -4.37
N THR A 289 -10.31 -9.51 -4.20
CA THR A 289 -10.70 -8.95 -2.91
C THR A 289 -11.89 -9.71 -2.35
N ILE A 290 -12.89 -9.96 -3.19
CA ILE A 290 -14.09 -10.73 -2.84
C ILE A 290 -13.71 -12.13 -2.36
N ASN A 291 -12.82 -12.83 -3.07
CA ASN A 291 -12.39 -14.17 -2.71
C ASN A 291 -11.62 -14.19 -1.39
N ILE A 292 -10.71 -13.24 -1.18
CA ILE A 292 -9.97 -13.11 0.09
C ILE A 292 -10.91 -12.79 1.26
N LEU A 293 -11.93 -11.96 1.06
CA LEU A 293 -12.93 -11.63 2.11
C LEU A 293 -13.75 -12.85 2.55
N LYS A 294 -13.97 -13.82 1.65
CA LYS A 294 -14.68 -15.08 1.94
C LYS A 294 -13.87 -16.01 2.85
N LEU A 295 -12.53 -15.94 2.79
CA LEU A 295 -11.68 -16.75 3.65
C LEU A 295 -12.01 -16.52 5.12
N LYS A 296 -11.99 -17.60 5.90
CA LYS A 296 -12.23 -17.59 7.34
C LYS A 296 -10.87 -17.52 8.04
N SER A 297 -10.67 -16.51 8.88
CA SER A 297 -9.50 -16.44 9.75
C SER A 297 -9.77 -15.76 11.08
N LYS A 298 -9.04 -16.15 12.12
CA LYS A 298 -9.12 -15.50 13.44
C LYS A 298 -8.41 -14.16 13.41
N LEU A 299 -7.25 -14.10 12.78
CA LEU A 299 -6.39 -12.93 12.67
C LEU A 299 -6.13 -12.57 11.20
N VAL A 300 -5.99 -11.27 10.91
CA VAL A 300 -5.56 -10.75 9.61
C VAL A 300 -4.43 -9.74 9.82
N LEU A 301 -3.33 -9.90 9.10
CA LEU A 301 -2.20 -8.98 9.11
C LEU A 301 -1.92 -8.48 7.68
N CYS A 302 -2.11 -7.19 7.46
CA CYS A 302 -1.81 -6.53 6.20
C CYS A 302 -0.39 -5.95 6.24
N LEU A 303 0.47 -6.39 5.32
CA LEU A 303 1.81 -5.83 5.12
C LEU A 303 1.77 -4.91 3.90
N THR A 304 2.16 -3.65 4.07
CA THR A 304 2.20 -2.71 2.94
C THR A 304 3.20 -1.59 3.22
N GLY A 305 4.03 -1.19 2.26
CA GLY A 305 4.84 0.02 2.41
C GLY A 305 4.03 1.31 2.23
N THR A 306 2.86 1.21 1.61
CA THR A 306 2.02 2.33 1.21
C THR A 306 0.56 2.00 1.56
N PRO A 307 0.14 2.08 2.84
CA PRO A 307 -1.26 1.85 3.20
C PRO A 307 -2.20 2.88 2.59
N PHE A 308 -1.70 4.08 2.30
CA PHE A 308 -2.43 5.16 1.64
C PHE A 308 -1.75 5.45 0.30
N GLN A 309 -2.38 5.07 -0.81
CA GLN A 309 -1.84 5.38 -2.15
C GLN A 309 -2.57 6.56 -2.77
N ASN A 310 -3.88 6.45 -3.01
CA ASN A 310 -4.57 7.41 -3.87
C ASN A 310 -5.89 7.95 -3.29
N ARG A 311 -6.63 7.17 -2.49
CA ARG A 311 -7.98 7.54 -2.03
C ARG A 311 -8.28 7.02 -0.62
N LEU A 312 -9.17 7.71 0.11
CA LEU A 312 -9.69 7.24 1.41
C LEU A 312 -10.43 5.90 1.31
N THR A 313 -11.01 5.61 0.13
CA THR A 313 -11.63 4.31 -0.17
C THR A 313 -10.66 3.14 -0.12
N ASP A 314 -9.37 3.38 -0.35
CA ASP A 314 -8.34 2.34 -0.23
C ASP A 314 -8.22 1.90 1.24
N VAL A 315 -8.32 2.85 2.17
CA VAL A 315 -8.28 2.62 3.62
C VAL A 315 -9.53 1.90 4.09
N GLN A 316 -10.70 2.37 3.64
CA GLN A 316 -11.97 1.69 3.90
C GLN A 316 -11.89 0.21 3.52
N SER A 317 -11.37 -0.10 2.33
CA SER A 317 -11.25 -1.47 1.85
C SER A 317 -10.36 -2.34 2.74
N LEU A 318 -9.27 -1.77 3.27
CA LEU A 318 -8.42 -2.45 4.25
C LEU A 318 -9.16 -2.66 5.57
N ILE A 319 -9.84 -1.64 6.11
CA ILE A 319 -10.58 -1.76 7.38
C ILE A 319 -11.72 -2.79 7.28
N THR A 320 -12.46 -2.80 6.17
CA THR A 320 -13.50 -3.80 5.88
C THR A 320 -12.91 -5.21 5.80
N LEU A 321 -11.71 -5.39 5.21
CA LEU A 321 -11.03 -6.68 5.24
C LEU A 321 -10.70 -7.12 6.66
N LEU A 322 -10.19 -6.20 7.47
CA LEU A 322 -9.82 -6.47 8.86
C LEU A 322 -11.05 -6.80 9.72
N LYS A 323 -12.27 -6.53 9.24
CA LYS A 323 -13.57 -6.71 9.92
C LYS A 323 -13.59 -6.10 11.32
N ILE A 324 -13.07 -4.89 11.41
CA ILE A 324 -13.01 -4.13 12.66
C ILE A 324 -14.39 -3.52 12.89
N SER A 325 -15.30 -4.23 13.55
CA SER A 325 -16.60 -3.69 13.91
C SER A 325 -16.47 -2.51 14.89
N PRO A 326 -17.23 -1.42 14.74
CA PRO A 326 -18.20 -1.13 13.67
C PRO A 326 -17.58 -0.44 12.43
N TRP A 327 -16.27 -0.20 12.43
CA TRP A 327 -15.55 0.57 11.42
C TRP A 327 -15.49 -0.09 10.03
N ASP A 328 -15.86 -1.35 9.92
CA ASP A 328 -16.01 -2.07 8.64
C ASP A 328 -17.30 -1.71 7.89
N GLU A 329 -18.26 -1.05 8.56
CA GLU A 329 -19.54 -0.64 7.99
C GLU A 329 -19.41 0.51 6.98
N GLU A 330 -19.99 0.33 5.79
CA GLU A 330 -19.85 1.26 4.67
C GLU A 330 -20.46 2.65 4.94
N TRP A 331 -21.55 2.72 5.71
CA TRP A 331 -22.24 3.98 5.99
C TRP A 331 -21.37 4.96 6.79
N ILE A 332 -20.54 4.47 7.73
CA ILE A 332 -19.60 5.29 8.51
C ILE A 332 -18.65 6.04 7.56
N TRP A 333 -18.17 5.36 6.52
CA TRP A 333 -17.26 5.95 5.57
C TRP A 333 -17.97 6.89 4.60
N ARG A 334 -19.06 6.44 3.99
CA ARG A 334 -19.75 7.21 2.94
C ARG A 334 -20.46 8.46 3.48
N GLN A 335 -21.07 8.38 4.67
CA GLN A 335 -21.88 9.46 5.22
C GLN A 335 -21.05 10.41 6.11
N HIS A 336 -20.03 9.90 6.80
CA HIS A 336 -19.31 10.67 7.82
C HIS A 336 -17.84 10.91 7.48
N LEU A 337 -17.03 9.84 7.37
CA LEU A 337 -15.57 10.02 7.24
C LEU A 337 -15.17 10.62 5.90
N ILE A 338 -15.60 10.06 4.77
CA ILE A 338 -15.18 10.56 3.44
C ILE A 338 -15.64 12.01 3.21
N PRO A 339 -16.92 12.38 3.43
CA PRO A 339 -17.34 13.78 3.28
C PRO A 339 -16.62 14.72 4.26
N GLY A 340 -16.47 14.29 5.52
CA GLY A 340 -15.78 15.07 6.55
C GLY A 340 -14.32 15.33 6.23
N MET A 341 -13.62 14.33 5.68
CA MET A 341 -12.23 14.48 5.23
C MET A 341 -12.11 15.40 4.02
N ASN A 342 -13.00 15.29 3.03
CA ASN A 342 -12.98 16.14 1.83
C ASN A 342 -13.13 17.64 2.16
N VAL A 343 -13.84 17.97 3.25
CA VAL A 343 -14.02 19.36 3.74
C VAL A 343 -13.02 19.75 4.84
N GLY A 344 -12.12 18.84 5.26
CA GLY A 344 -11.12 19.10 6.28
C GLY A 344 -11.68 19.22 7.72
N ALA A 345 -12.79 18.54 8.02
CA ALA A 345 -13.39 18.54 9.35
C ALA A 345 -12.45 17.92 10.39
N GLN A 346 -12.20 18.65 11.49
CA GLN A 346 -11.26 18.23 12.53
C GLN A 346 -11.67 16.92 13.22
N ASP A 347 -12.98 16.70 13.39
CA ASP A 347 -13.50 15.49 14.04
C ASP A 347 -13.26 14.24 13.19
N ALA A 348 -13.43 14.34 11.86
CA ALA A 348 -13.12 13.24 10.94
C ALA A 348 -11.62 12.89 10.94
N ILE A 349 -10.75 13.90 10.92
CA ILE A 349 -9.29 13.71 10.97
C ILE A 349 -8.87 13.03 12.28
N LYS A 350 -9.37 13.52 13.42
CA LYS A 350 -9.05 12.94 14.74
C LYS A 350 -9.55 11.50 14.87
N THR A 351 -10.76 11.24 14.36
CA THR A 351 -11.36 9.89 14.34
C THR A 351 -10.49 8.93 13.54
N LEU A 352 -10.13 9.31 12.31
CA LEU A 352 -9.31 8.49 11.43
C LEU A 352 -7.91 8.28 11.98
N ASN A 353 -7.26 9.30 12.53
CA ASN A 353 -5.94 9.17 13.15
C ASN A 353 -5.97 8.18 14.32
N ARG A 354 -6.97 8.26 15.20
CA ARG A 354 -7.12 7.33 16.33
C ARG A 354 -7.41 5.90 15.87
N LEU A 355 -8.24 5.73 14.83
CA LEU A 355 -8.46 4.43 14.22
C LEU A 355 -7.14 3.85 13.70
N MET A 356 -6.38 4.63 12.94
CA MET A 356 -5.08 4.21 12.42
C MET A 356 -4.05 3.96 13.52
N GLU A 357 -4.02 4.74 14.59
CA GLU A 357 -3.14 4.50 15.76
C GLU A 357 -3.44 3.18 16.47
N ALA A 358 -4.69 2.73 16.46
CA ALA A 358 -5.09 1.47 17.08
C ALA A 358 -4.72 0.26 16.21
N VAL A 359 -4.87 0.37 14.89
CA VAL A 359 -4.81 -0.79 13.98
C VAL A 359 -3.53 -0.86 13.16
N CYS A 360 -2.79 0.26 13.04
CA CYS A 360 -1.66 0.39 12.14
C CYS A 360 -0.37 0.75 12.89
N LEU A 361 0.71 0.05 12.55
CA LEU A 361 2.06 0.44 12.92
C LEU A 361 2.80 0.91 11.66
N ARG A 362 3.23 2.18 11.66
CA ARG A 362 3.97 2.78 10.53
C ARG A 362 5.25 3.42 11.02
N ARG A 363 6.38 3.03 10.43
CA ARG A 363 7.69 3.65 10.70
C ARG A 363 8.44 3.91 9.40
N THR A 364 9.13 5.03 9.36
CA THR A 364 9.90 5.46 8.21
C THR A 364 11.38 5.18 8.38
N LYS A 365 12.09 5.00 7.26
CA LYS A 365 13.53 4.78 7.30
C LYS A 365 14.28 5.94 7.93
N ASP A 366 13.89 7.17 7.64
CA ASP A 366 14.59 8.37 8.10
C ASP A 366 14.60 8.50 9.62
N VAL A 367 13.56 7.98 10.28
CA VAL A 367 13.44 7.99 11.75
C VAL A 367 14.22 6.83 12.39
N LEU A 368 14.27 5.67 11.73
CA LEU A 368 14.83 4.44 12.31
C LEU A 368 16.28 4.15 11.94
N LEU A 369 16.70 4.60 10.77
CA LEU A 369 18.00 4.34 10.18
C LEU A 369 18.63 5.70 9.94
N ASN A 370 19.79 5.96 10.56
CA ASN A 370 20.60 7.16 10.30
C ASN A 370 21.20 7.07 8.89
N LEU A 371 20.35 7.14 7.87
CA LEU A 371 20.73 7.06 6.47
C LEU A 371 21.26 8.42 6.02
N PRO A 372 22.24 8.44 5.10
CA PRO A 372 22.61 9.67 4.42
C PRO A 372 21.39 10.23 3.66
N PRO A 373 21.32 11.57 3.48
CA PRO A 373 20.20 12.20 2.81
C PRO A 373 20.06 11.68 1.38
N LYS A 374 18.84 11.34 0.97
CA LYS A 374 18.52 11.00 -0.41
C LYS A 374 18.64 12.27 -1.27
N ILE A 375 19.51 12.24 -2.27
CA ILE A 375 19.66 13.33 -3.24
C ILE A 375 18.86 12.97 -4.49
N GLU A 376 17.79 13.71 -4.75
CA GLU A 376 17.00 13.59 -5.97
C GLU A 376 17.39 14.71 -6.94
N LYS A 377 17.79 14.34 -8.16
CA LYS A 377 18.10 15.30 -9.23
C LYS A 377 17.23 14.97 -10.43
N VAL A 378 16.45 15.95 -10.89
CA VAL A 378 15.70 15.86 -12.14
C VAL A 378 16.59 16.41 -13.24
N ILE A 379 16.91 15.57 -14.22
CA ILE A 379 17.71 15.97 -15.37
C ILE A 379 16.79 16.08 -16.57
N VAL A 380 16.69 17.29 -17.12
CA VAL A 380 15.92 17.57 -18.33
C VAL A 380 16.86 17.36 -19.51
N VAL A 381 16.46 16.47 -20.42
CA VAL A 381 17.21 16.15 -21.63
C VAL A 381 16.37 16.54 -22.84
N SER A 382 16.96 17.30 -23.75
CA SER A 382 16.34 17.68 -25.02
C SER A 382 16.59 16.60 -26.07
N LEU A 383 15.62 16.39 -26.96
CA LEU A 383 15.81 15.52 -28.12
C LEU A 383 16.79 16.18 -29.11
N GLY A 384 17.69 15.40 -29.70
CA GLY A 384 18.55 15.88 -30.78
C GLY A 384 17.78 16.03 -32.10
N ALA A 385 18.32 16.84 -33.02
CA ALA A 385 17.82 16.84 -34.40
C ALA A 385 18.11 15.48 -35.07
N PRO A 386 17.17 14.89 -35.84
CA PRO A 386 15.90 15.47 -36.32
C PRO A 386 14.69 15.24 -35.41
N TRP A 387 14.84 14.48 -34.32
CA TRP A 387 13.76 13.98 -33.48
C TRP A 387 12.94 15.05 -32.77
N GLU A 388 13.57 16.20 -32.47
CA GLU A 388 12.87 17.32 -31.84
C GLU A 388 11.72 17.87 -32.70
N GLY A 389 11.92 17.98 -34.02
CA GLY A 389 10.89 18.45 -34.95
C GLY A 389 9.71 17.49 -35.00
N ILE A 390 10.00 16.20 -35.16
CA ILE A 390 8.99 15.13 -35.20
C ILE A 390 8.20 15.07 -33.89
N SER A 391 8.88 15.21 -32.73
CA SER A 391 8.22 15.26 -31.42
C SER A 391 7.19 16.39 -31.35
N ARG A 392 7.57 17.58 -31.86
CA ARG A 392 6.75 18.78 -31.85
C ARG A 392 5.48 18.59 -32.69
N ASP A 393 5.64 17.98 -33.86
CA ASP A 393 4.52 17.66 -34.75
C ASP A 393 3.55 16.69 -34.07
N PHE A 394 4.05 15.60 -33.46
CA PHE A 394 3.20 14.67 -32.69
C PHE A 394 2.46 15.36 -31.54
N HIS A 395 3.14 16.22 -30.78
CA HIS A 395 2.51 16.98 -29.70
C HIS A 395 1.44 17.95 -30.22
N GLN A 396 1.69 18.62 -31.34
CA GLN A 396 0.75 19.56 -31.94
C GLN A 396 -0.50 18.82 -32.44
N SER A 397 -0.34 17.71 -33.14
CA SER A 397 -1.46 16.84 -33.57
C SER A 397 -2.26 16.34 -32.36
N PHE A 398 -1.60 15.90 -31.29
CA PHE A 398 -2.28 15.45 -30.08
C PHE A 398 -3.10 16.56 -29.41
N ILE A 399 -2.56 17.78 -29.34
CA ILE A 399 -3.27 18.94 -28.76
C ILE A 399 -4.48 19.33 -29.63
N GLN A 400 -4.39 19.22 -30.95
CA GLN A 400 -5.51 19.50 -31.85
C GLN A 400 -6.64 18.47 -31.71
N LEU A 401 -6.30 17.18 -31.62
CA LEU A 401 -7.28 16.10 -31.52
C LEU A 401 -7.94 16.01 -30.12
N PHE A 402 -7.15 16.14 -29.07
CA PHE A 402 -7.60 15.83 -27.70
C PHE A 402 -7.43 16.98 -26.70
N GLY A 403 -6.76 18.06 -27.09
CA GLY A 403 -6.50 19.19 -26.23
C GLY A 403 -7.65 20.20 -26.17
N ARG A 404 -7.36 21.36 -25.58
CA ARG A 404 -8.33 22.46 -25.42
C ARG A 404 -8.74 23.14 -26.73
N LEU A 405 -8.00 22.88 -27.81
CA LEU A 405 -8.23 23.45 -29.14
C LEU A 405 -9.27 22.67 -29.95
N ARG A 406 -9.87 21.63 -29.36
CA ARG A 406 -10.89 20.82 -29.99
C ARG A 406 -12.20 21.58 -30.20
N SER A 407 -12.85 21.35 -31.33
CA SER A 407 -14.22 21.79 -31.58
C SER A 407 -15.20 21.20 -30.54
N PRO A 408 -16.01 22.04 -29.86
CA PRO A 408 -16.94 21.55 -28.86
C PRO A 408 -18.03 20.67 -29.49
N GLY A 409 -18.21 19.45 -28.96
CA GLY A 409 -19.32 18.57 -29.31
C GLY A 409 -18.96 17.28 -30.07
N GLU A 410 -17.72 17.13 -30.52
CA GLU A 410 -17.30 15.86 -31.12
C GLU A 410 -17.12 14.76 -30.05
N PRO A 411 -17.60 13.52 -30.29
CA PRO A 411 -17.21 12.36 -29.49
C PRO A 411 -15.72 12.06 -29.75
N TRP A 412 -14.95 11.76 -28.71
CA TRP A 412 -13.57 11.25 -28.88
C TRP A 412 -13.48 9.83 -28.38
N ASP A 413 -12.63 9.05 -29.04
CA ASP A 413 -12.29 7.73 -28.58
C ASP A 413 -11.21 7.81 -27.48
N SER A 414 -11.58 7.34 -26.29
CA SER A 414 -10.64 7.21 -25.18
C SER A 414 -9.48 6.25 -25.49
N SER A 415 -9.71 5.23 -26.31
CA SER A 415 -8.67 4.28 -26.70
C SER A 415 -7.61 4.96 -27.56
N GLU A 416 -8.04 5.71 -28.59
CA GLU A 416 -7.14 6.47 -29.46
C GLU A 416 -6.30 7.50 -28.67
N PHE A 417 -6.92 8.21 -27.72
CA PHE A 417 -6.20 9.13 -26.83
C PHE A 417 -5.06 8.44 -26.07
N PHE A 418 -5.35 7.31 -25.41
CA PHE A 418 -4.35 6.60 -24.63
C PHE A 418 -3.28 5.96 -25.53
N GLN A 419 -3.64 5.53 -26.74
CA GLN A 419 -2.70 5.02 -27.73
C GLN A 419 -1.72 6.12 -28.16
N GLN A 420 -2.20 7.29 -28.59
CA GLN A 420 -1.34 8.40 -29.00
C GLN A 420 -0.49 8.92 -27.83
N LEU A 421 -1.07 9.06 -26.64
CA LEU A 421 -0.33 9.48 -25.45
C LEU A 421 0.79 8.47 -25.10
N THR A 422 0.52 7.17 -25.24
CA THR A 422 1.52 6.12 -25.01
C THR A 422 2.62 6.17 -26.06
N MET A 423 2.26 6.33 -27.34
CA MET A 423 3.21 6.47 -28.44
C MET A 423 4.17 7.65 -28.20
N ILE A 424 3.65 8.83 -27.85
CA ILE A 424 4.48 10.02 -27.57
C ILE A 424 5.42 9.74 -26.38
N ARG A 425 4.93 9.09 -25.32
CA ARG A 425 5.77 8.70 -24.17
C ARG A 425 6.88 7.73 -24.56
N GLN A 426 6.60 6.79 -25.47
CA GLN A 426 7.59 5.85 -25.98
C GLN A 426 8.60 6.54 -26.90
N PHE A 427 8.15 7.43 -27.79
CA PHE A 427 9.01 8.24 -28.65
C PHE A 427 10.03 9.05 -27.83
N CYS A 428 9.58 9.67 -26.73
CA CYS A 428 10.46 10.38 -25.80
C CYS A 428 11.47 9.48 -25.08
N ASN A 429 11.35 8.15 -25.14
CA ASN A 429 12.38 7.21 -24.67
C ASN A 429 13.30 6.84 -25.82
N HIS A 430 12.76 6.42 -26.96
CA HIS A 430 13.53 6.16 -28.17
C HIS A 430 12.63 6.33 -29.42
N PRO A 431 13.09 7.02 -30.48
CA PRO A 431 12.30 7.26 -31.70
C PRO A 431 11.78 6.00 -32.41
N VAL A 432 12.55 4.90 -32.37
CA VAL A 432 12.18 3.56 -32.90
C VAL A 432 10.78 3.10 -32.49
N PHE A 433 10.28 3.49 -31.31
CA PHE A 433 8.97 3.05 -30.84
C PHE A 433 7.80 3.73 -31.55
N ALA A 434 8.05 4.79 -32.32
CA ALA A 434 7.05 5.43 -33.17
C ALA A 434 7.34 5.20 -34.67
N ARG A 435 8.10 4.17 -35.02
CA ARG A 435 8.50 3.87 -36.42
C ARG A 435 7.32 3.81 -37.39
N ASP A 436 6.17 3.32 -36.96
CA ASP A 436 4.97 3.18 -37.80
C ASP A 436 4.31 4.55 -38.10
N ASN A 437 4.64 5.57 -37.30
CA ASN A 437 4.16 6.95 -37.45
C ASN A 437 5.19 7.86 -38.13
N ILE A 438 6.36 7.34 -38.49
CA ILE A 438 7.44 8.09 -39.11
C ILE A 438 7.52 7.68 -40.59
N ALA A 439 7.37 8.66 -41.49
CA ALA A 439 7.20 8.41 -42.92
C ALA A 439 8.44 7.85 -43.65
N PHE A 440 9.60 7.81 -43.00
CA PHE A 440 10.88 7.47 -43.64
C PHE A 440 11.58 6.31 -42.94
N TRP A 441 12.31 5.50 -43.71
CA TRP A 441 13.15 4.43 -43.20
C TRP A 441 14.46 5.00 -42.67
N TRP A 442 14.67 4.90 -41.36
CA TRP A 442 15.89 5.31 -40.67
C TRP A 442 16.70 4.09 -40.24
N ASN A 443 18.02 4.21 -40.26
CA ASN A 443 18.90 3.29 -39.54
C ASN A 443 18.91 3.70 -38.07
N TRP A 444 18.06 3.05 -37.27
CA TRP A 444 17.94 3.31 -35.84
C TRP A 444 19.24 2.98 -35.12
N CYS A 445 19.70 3.90 -34.30
CA CYS A 445 20.87 3.72 -33.44
C CYS A 445 20.52 4.09 -32.01
N TRP A 446 21.18 3.48 -31.02
CA TRP A 446 20.89 3.79 -29.61
C TRP A 446 21.15 5.26 -29.27
N GLN A 447 22.03 5.92 -30.03
CA GLN A 447 22.33 7.36 -29.90
C GLN A 447 21.15 8.26 -30.28
N ASP A 448 20.13 7.75 -30.97
CA ASP A 448 18.90 8.50 -31.26
C ASP A 448 18.11 8.79 -29.98
N SER A 449 18.29 7.99 -28.92
CA SER A 449 17.75 8.31 -27.61
C SER A 449 18.65 9.27 -26.86
N ALA A 450 18.20 10.51 -26.73
CA ALA A 450 18.87 11.50 -25.90
C ALA A 450 19.01 11.03 -24.43
N LYS A 451 18.05 10.24 -23.92
CA LYS A 451 18.13 9.64 -22.58
C LYS A 451 19.22 8.59 -22.46
N LEU A 452 19.39 7.71 -23.46
CA LEU A 452 20.46 6.71 -23.45
C LEU A 452 21.82 7.38 -23.57
N VAL A 453 21.98 8.35 -24.48
CA VAL A 453 23.22 9.12 -24.61
C VAL A 453 23.61 9.74 -23.26
N HIS A 454 22.69 10.48 -22.66
CA HIS A 454 22.93 11.12 -21.37
C HIS A 454 23.18 10.11 -20.24
N LEU A 455 22.48 8.97 -20.23
CA LEU A 455 22.69 7.90 -19.26
C LEU A 455 24.09 7.28 -19.40
N VAL A 456 24.53 6.94 -20.62
CA VAL A 456 25.82 6.31 -20.88
C VAL A 456 26.97 7.24 -20.53
N GLU A 457 26.87 8.53 -20.87
CA GLU A 457 27.87 9.54 -20.50
C GLU A 457 28.00 9.67 -18.98
N ASN A 458 26.89 9.86 -18.27
CA ASN A 458 26.87 9.97 -16.81
C ASN A 458 27.33 8.69 -16.11
N LEU A 459 26.94 7.52 -16.62
CA LEU A 459 27.38 6.23 -16.06
C LEU A 459 28.88 6.06 -16.27
N ARG A 460 29.42 6.46 -17.43
CA ARG A 460 30.86 6.42 -17.69
C ARG A 460 31.61 7.30 -16.69
N GLU A 461 31.15 8.53 -16.48
CA GLU A 461 31.73 9.42 -15.46
C GLU A 461 31.60 8.86 -14.05
N PHE A 462 30.44 8.32 -13.69
CA PHE A 462 30.18 7.73 -12.37
C PHE A 462 31.05 6.50 -12.09
N LEU A 463 31.32 5.69 -13.11
CA LEU A 463 32.16 4.50 -13.00
C LEU A 463 33.66 4.82 -13.03
N VAL A 464 34.07 5.90 -13.72
CA VAL A 464 35.47 6.36 -13.81
C VAL A 464 35.87 7.25 -12.61
N GLY A 465 34.93 7.97 -12.00
CA GLY A 465 35.19 9.04 -11.03
C GLY A 465 35.06 8.68 -9.53
N GLY A 466 36.21 8.52 -8.87
CA GLY A 466 36.64 9.27 -7.65
C GLY A 466 35.89 9.21 -6.30
N ASN A 467 34.66 8.74 -6.20
CA ASN A 467 33.84 8.99 -5.01
C ASN A 467 33.95 7.92 -3.92
N ARG A 468 35.14 7.51 -3.45
CA ARG A 468 35.36 6.64 -2.24
C ARG A 468 34.48 5.35 -2.14
N ILE A 469 33.76 4.97 -3.19
CA ILE A 469 32.84 3.84 -3.22
C ILE A 469 33.59 2.71 -3.91
N GLN A 470 33.95 1.67 -3.16
CA GLN A 470 34.74 0.54 -3.68
C GLN A 470 34.05 -0.20 -4.84
N ARG A 471 32.71 -0.17 -4.92
CA ARG A 471 31.91 -0.84 -5.95
C ARG A 471 30.68 -0.01 -6.31
N PRO A 472 30.78 0.98 -7.21
CA PRO A 472 29.63 1.74 -7.66
C PRO A 472 28.60 0.80 -8.31
N LYS A 473 27.33 0.95 -7.96
CA LYS A 473 26.22 0.22 -8.57
C LYS A 473 25.15 1.21 -8.97
N ALA A 474 24.65 1.06 -10.20
CA ALA A 474 23.50 1.79 -10.70
C ALA A 474 22.34 0.82 -10.95
N VAL A 475 21.12 1.27 -10.71
CA VAL A 475 19.89 0.53 -11.01
C VAL A 475 19.06 1.39 -11.95
N VAL A 476 18.76 0.87 -13.13
CA VAL A 476 17.97 1.56 -14.15
C VAL A 476 16.57 0.96 -14.16
N PHE A 477 15.56 1.82 -14.09
CA PHE A 477 14.16 1.43 -14.16
C PHE A 477 13.54 1.97 -15.45
N SER A 478 12.65 1.20 -16.07
CA SER A 478 11.86 1.62 -17.22
C SER A 478 10.44 1.09 -17.09
N SER A 479 9.48 1.84 -17.61
CA SER A 479 8.09 1.36 -17.75
C SER A 479 7.89 0.48 -19.00
N PHE A 480 8.86 0.48 -19.94
CA PHE A 480 8.78 -0.27 -21.19
C PHE A 480 9.92 -1.29 -21.25
N VAL A 481 9.56 -2.57 -21.33
CA VAL A 481 10.52 -3.69 -21.39
C VAL A 481 11.40 -3.60 -22.63
N SER A 482 10.80 -3.26 -23.78
CA SER A 482 11.51 -3.08 -25.05
C SER A 482 12.58 -1.99 -25.01
N TYR A 483 12.48 -1.02 -24.11
CA TYR A 483 13.52 0.00 -23.91
C TYR A 483 14.68 -0.48 -23.04
N LEU A 484 14.48 -1.52 -22.22
CA LEU A 484 15.56 -2.17 -21.46
C LEU A 484 16.30 -3.23 -22.29
N GLU A 485 15.66 -3.80 -23.30
CA GLU A 485 16.27 -4.77 -24.23
C GLU A 485 17.21 -4.12 -25.24
N MET A 486 17.05 -2.81 -25.44
CA MET A 486 17.90 -1.97 -26.29
C MET A 486 19.15 -1.53 -25.53
#